data_AF-A0A1V9QIX5-F1
#
_entry.id   AF-A0A1V9QIX5-F1
#
_cell.length_a   1.000
_cell.length_b   1.000
_cell.length_c   1.000
_cell.angle_alpha   90.00
_cell.angle_beta   90.00
_cell.angle_gamma   90.00
#
_symmetry.space_group_name_H-M   'P 1'
#
loop_
_entity.id
_entity.type
_entity.pdbx_description
1 polymer ?
#
loop_
_entity_poly.entity_id
_entity_poly.type
_entity_poly.pdbx_seq_one_letter_code
_entity_poly.pdbx_strand_id
1 'polypeptide(L)'
;MEYTRKKIAEKAQVSPQKVFRYIKAHDIEPTKRVGRTDYFSEDDAHKMLAFFEEERKEREVNQTTSDDMISKDEYITVLKDQVRDLQKRLDSKEDEVSELHRLLSQEQQLARTEQAKRLELESVNTRLIETNTDVLNEKDARIQELENKLSKEQNKGFWARIFK
;
A
#
# COMPACT_ATOMS: atom_id res chain seq x y z
N MET A 1 20.48 44.43 35.90
CA MET A 1 19.96 44.77 34.54
C MET A 1 18.82 43.83 34.18
N GLU A 2 17.88 44.22 33.31
CA GLU A 2 16.78 43.32 32.90
C GLU A 2 17.11 42.55 31.61
N TYR A 3 16.83 41.24 31.62
CA TYR A 3 17.14 40.31 30.55
C TYR A 3 15.88 39.71 29.94
N THR A 4 15.74 39.80 28.62
CA THR A 4 14.66 39.14 27.87
C THR A 4 15.22 37.91 27.15
N ARG A 5 14.34 36.98 26.77
CA ARG A 5 14.72 35.81 25.93
C ARG A 5 15.52 36.22 24.69
N LYS A 6 15.13 37.31 24.04
CA LYS A 6 15.82 37.86 22.86
C LYS A 6 17.23 38.34 23.20
N LYS A 7 17.39 39.10 24.29
CA LYS A 7 18.70 39.62 24.71
C LYS A 7 19.66 38.51 25.15
N ILE A 8 19.13 37.46 25.81
CA ILE A 8 19.90 36.27 26.18
C ILE A 8 20.33 35.51 24.93
N ALA A 9 19.41 35.31 23.98
CA ALA A 9 19.69 34.64 22.71
C ALA A 9 20.77 35.36 21.88
N GLU A 10 20.67 36.68 21.77
CA GLU A 10 21.66 37.52 21.08
C GLU A 10 23.04 37.43 21.73
N LYS A 11 23.11 37.54 23.07
CA LYS A 11 24.38 37.43 23.81
C LYS A 11 24.99 36.02 23.71
N ALA A 12 24.17 34.98 23.77
CA ALA A 12 24.60 33.59 23.64
C ALA A 12 24.84 33.15 22.18
N GLN A 13 24.51 33.98 21.19
CA GLN A 13 24.54 33.63 19.76
C GLN A 13 23.73 32.35 19.43
N VAL A 14 22.59 32.16 20.10
CA VAL A 14 21.68 31.03 19.87
C VAL A 14 20.30 31.50 19.43
N SER A 15 19.45 30.59 18.93
CA SER A 15 18.08 30.97 18.58
C SER A 15 17.23 31.26 19.83
N PRO A 16 16.28 32.22 19.78
CA PRO A 16 15.35 32.47 20.88
C PRO A 16 14.52 31.25 21.30
N GLN A 17 14.29 30.32 20.37
CA GLN A 17 13.64 29.03 20.62
C GLN A 17 14.48 28.13 21.52
N LYS A 18 15.81 28.11 21.35
CA LYS A 18 16.72 27.33 22.19
C LYS A 18 16.72 27.85 23.63
N VAL A 19 16.74 29.17 23.81
CA VAL A 19 16.57 29.82 25.12
C VAL A 19 15.22 29.46 25.74
N PHE A 20 14.13 29.47 24.97
CA PHE A 20 12.81 29.07 25.46
C PHE A 20 12.76 27.61 25.92
N ARG A 21 13.36 26.69 25.16
CA ARG A 21 13.45 25.28 25.56
C ARG A 21 14.25 25.10 26.84
N TYR A 22 15.36 25.82 27.00
CA TYR A 22 16.15 25.78 28.22
C TYR A 22 15.35 26.25 29.44
N ILE A 23 14.66 27.39 29.31
CA ILE A 23 13.78 27.93 30.36
C ILE A 23 12.71 26.91 30.75
N LYS A 24 12.11 26.23 29.77
CA LYS A 24 11.10 25.20 30.00
C LYS A 24 11.65 23.93 30.63
N ALA A 25 12.89 23.55 30.34
CA ALA A 25 13.51 22.34 30.87
C ALA A 25 14.04 22.51 32.30
N HIS A 26 14.36 23.74 32.70
CA HIS A 26 14.92 24.06 34.02
C HIS A 26 13.92 24.80 34.92
N ASP A 27 12.64 24.82 34.53
CA ASP A 27 11.54 25.46 35.26
C ASP A 27 11.86 26.89 35.74
N ILE A 28 12.49 27.69 34.87
CA ILE A 28 12.92 29.05 35.21
C ILE A 28 11.74 30.02 35.10
N GLU A 29 11.32 30.59 36.22
CA GLU A 29 10.24 31.56 36.27
C GLU A 29 10.74 32.98 35.94
N PRO A 30 9.97 33.76 35.15
CA PRO A 30 10.32 35.15 34.91
C PRO A 30 10.07 36.01 36.14
N THR A 31 11.02 36.88 36.47
CA THR A 31 10.92 37.85 37.56
C THR A 31 9.77 38.83 37.36
N LYS A 32 9.47 39.17 36.10
CA LYS A 32 8.28 39.95 35.75
C LYS A 32 7.86 39.70 34.30
N ARG A 33 6.59 39.93 34.04
CA ARG A 33 6.02 39.96 32.69
C ARG A 33 5.45 41.33 32.40
N VAL A 34 5.90 41.96 31.32
CA VAL A 34 5.32 43.21 30.79
C VAL A 34 4.72 42.91 29.44
N GLY A 35 3.39 42.93 29.35
CA GLY A 35 2.66 42.48 28.16
C GLY A 35 2.94 41.01 27.83
N ARG A 36 3.48 40.74 26.63
CA ARG A 36 3.85 39.40 26.17
C ARG A 36 5.35 39.09 26.37
N THR A 37 6.09 39.99 27.02
CA THR A 37 7.54 39.88 27.20
C THR A 37 7.87 39.44 28.63
N ASP A 38 8.63 38.36 28.72
CA ASP A 38 9.13 37.81 29.97
C ASP A 38 10.52 38.38 30.26
N TYR A 39 10.72 38.82 31.49
CA TYR A 39 11.98 39.36 32.00
C TYR A 39 12.52 38.44 33.08
N PHE A 40 13.81 38.13 32.98
CA PHE A 40 14.52 37.22 33.86
C PHE A 40 15.51 37.99 34.74
N SER A 41 15.81 37.40 35.89
CA SER A 41 16.81 37.92 36.80
C SER A 41 18.20 37.90 36.15
N GLU A 42 19.09 38.70 36.69
CA GLU A 42 20.48 38.73 36.23
C GLU A 42 21.19 37.40 36.49
N ASP A 43 20.88 36.75 37.61
CA ASP A 43 21.43 35.43 37.97
C ASP A 43 20.99 34.34 37.00
N ASP A 44 19.69 34.30 36.65
CA ASP A 44 19.17 33.32 35.69
C ASP A 44 19.71 33.57 34.29
N ALA A 45 19.85 34.83 33.90
CA ALA A 45 20.47 35.18 32.63
C ALA A 45 21.94 34.74 32.58
N HIS A 46 22.72 34.93 33.66
CA HIS A 46 24.10 34.47 33.72
C HIS A 46 24.21 32.94 33.67
N LYS A 47 23.35 32.21 34.37
CA LYS A 47 23.30 30.73 34.30
C LYS A 47 23.02 30.25 32.88
N MET A 48 22.04 30.86 32.20
CA MET A 48 21.72 30.53 30.80
C MET A 48 22.90 30.82 29.87
N LEU A 49 23.54 31.97 30.03
CA LEU A 49 24.69 32.37 29.20
C LEU A 49 25.87 31.41 29.40
N ALA A 50 26.20 31.08 30.64
CA ALA A 50 27.27 30.14 30.97
C ALA A 50 26.99 28.74 30.39
N PHE A 51 25.76 28.26 30.50
CA PHE A 51 25.36 26.98 29.91
C PHE A 51 25.57 26.96 28.39
N PHE A 52 25.11 27.99 27.67
CA PHE A 52 25.25 28.03 26.22
C PHE A 52 26.70 28.25 25.76
N GLU A 53 27.51 28.93 26.58
CA GLU A 53 28.94 29.08 26.31
C GLU A 53 29.69 27.74 26.47
N GLU A 54 29.39 26.98 27.53
CA GLU A 54 29.99 25.66 27.76
C GLU A 54 29.56 24.66 26.69
N GLU A 55 28.26 24.62 26.34
CA GLU A 55 27.74 23.77 25.27
C GLU A 55 28.40 24.10 23.91
N ARG A 56 28.80 25.36 23.68
CA ARG A 56 29.54 25.76 22.48
C ARG A 56 30.98 25.27 22.54
N LYS A 57 31.67 25.41 23.68
CA LYS A 57 33.04 24.90 23.87
C LYS A 57 33.10 23.39 23.70
N GLU A 58 32.14 22.64 24.26
CA GLU A 58 32.05 21.19 24.07
C GLU A 58 31.86 20.82 22.60
N ARG A 59 31.04 21.58 21.85
CA ARG A 59 30.89 21.36 20.40
C ARG A 59 32.15 21.69 19.60
N GLU A 60 32.86 22.76 19.96
CA GLU A 60 34.13 23.13 19.32
C GLU A 60 35.22 22.07 19.60
N VAL A 61 35.32 21.58 20.84
CA VAL A 61 36.27 20.52 21.24
C VAL A 61 35.93 19.18 20.57
N ASN A 62 34.65 18.83 20.46
CA ASN A 62 34.20 17.61 19.77
C ASN A 62 34.29 17.71 18.23
N GLN A 63 34.27 18.93 17.66
CA GLN A 63 34.56 19.14 16.23
C GLN A 63 36.06 18.99 15.93
N THR A 64 36.94 19.39 16.83
CA THR A 64 38.40 19.26 16.63
C THR A 64 38.96 17.84 16.78
N THR A 65 38.20 16.91 17.36
CA THR A 65 38.68 15.54 17.64
C THR A 65 38.06 14.45 16.78
N SER A 66 37.03 14.75 15.98
CA SER A 66 36.32 13.76 15.15
C SER A 66 36.38 14.01 13.64
N ASP A 67 36.97 15.11 13.16
CA ASP A 67 36.95 15.49 11.73
C ASP A 67 38.28 15.25 10.99
N ASP A 68 39.31 14.73 11.67
CA ASP A 68 40.56 14.31 11.03
C ASP A 68 40.56 12.80 10.81
N MET A 69 40.03 12.37 9.65
CA MET A 69 40.54 11.27 8.79
C MET A 69 39.47 10.64 7.85
N ILE A 70 38.48 11.40 7.39
CA ILE A 70 37.89 11.13 6.06
C ILE A 70 37.98 12.43 5.29
N SER A 71 38.87 12.48 4.29
CA SER A 71 38.97 13.65 3.41
C SER A 71 37.58 13.98 2.86
N LYS A 72 37.22 15.25 2.72
CA LYS A 72 35.93 15.64 2.09
C LYS A 72 35.70 14.92 0.76
N ASP A 73 36.78 14.61 0.03
CA ASP A 73 36.75 13.83 -1.20
C ASP A 73 36.34 12.37 -0.98
N GLU A 74 36.79 11.75 0.11
CA GLU A 74 36.44 10.39 0.50
C GLU A 74 34.99 10.29 1.03
N TYR A 75 34.50 11.32 1.69
CA TYR A 75 33.08 11.42 2.02
C TYR A 75 32.21 11.56 0.76
N ILE A 76 32.66 12.35 -0.22
CA ILE A 76 31.98 12.51 -1.51
C ILE A 76 31.99 11.20 -2.32
N THR A 77 33.07 10.42 -2.29
CA THR A 77 33.11 9.12 -2.99
C THR A 77 32.16 8.12 -2.35
N VAL A 78 32.14 8.02 -1.02
CA VAL A 78 31.19 7.15 -0.30
C VAL A 78 29.75 7.52 -0.62
N LEU A 79 29.40 8.81 -0.62
CA LEU A 79 28.07 9.27 -1.00
C LEU A 79 27.72 8.93 -2.45
N LYS A 80 28.66 9.10 -3.39
CA LYS A 80 28.44 8.73 -4.80
C LYS A 80 28.21 7.24 -4.97
N ASP A 81 28.94 6.40 -4.24
CA ASP A 81 28.79 4.96 -4.31
C ASP A 81 27.47 4.51 -3.67
N GLN A 82 27.03 5.14 -2.57
CA GLN A 82 25.71 4.92 -2.00
C GLN A 82 24.58 5.31 -2.96
N VAL A 83 24.69 6.47 -3.62
CA VAL A 83 23.72 6.88 -4.65
C VAL A 83 23.68 5.87 -5.78
N ARG A 84 24.83 5.38 -6.25
CA ARG A 84 24.90 4.38 -7.32
C ARG A 84 24.27 3.04 -6.89
N ASP A 85 24.49 2.61 -5.66
CA ASP A 85 23.89 1.39 -5.12
C ASP A 85 22.36 1.52 -5.01
N LEU A 86 21.88 2.66 -4.50
CA LEU A 86 20.46 2.95 -4.43
C LEU A 86 19.81 2.99 -5.82
N GLN A 87 20.49 3.56 -6.81
CA GLN A 87 20.03 3.58 -8.20
C GLN A 87 19.88 2.16 -8.74
N LYS A 88 20.89 1.31 -8.57
CA LYS A 88 20.83 -0.10 -9.01
C LYS A 88 19.70 -0.88 -8.35
N ARG A 89 19.47 -0.64 -7.05
CA ARG A 89 18.38 -1.27 -6.31
C ARG A 89 17.01 -0.78 -6.80
N LEU A 90 16.91 0.49 -7.19
CA LEU A 90 15.70 1.05 -7.78
C LEU A 90 15.42 0.41 -9.14
N ASP A 91 16.41 0.37 -10.04
CA ASP A 91 16.29 -0.24 -11.36
C ASP A 91 15.87 -1.72 -11.24
N SER A 92 16.51 -2.48 -10.35
CA SER A 92 16.15 -3.88 -10.09
C SER A 92 14.72 -4.05 -9.57
N LYS A 93 14.19 -3.08 -8.81
CA LYS A 93 12.81 -3.12 -8.31
C LYS A 93 11.81 -2.75 -9.40
N GLU A 94 12.17 -1.82 -10.29
CA GLU A 94 11.35 -1.48 -11.47
C GLU A 94 11.23 -2.66 -12.44
N ASP A 95 12.32 -3.42 -12.63
CA ASP A 95 12.31 -4.67 -13.41
C ASP A 95 11.38 -5.72 -12.77
N GLU A 96 11.47 -5.91 -11.44
CA GLU A 96 10.61 -6.84 -10.70
C GLU A 96 9.12 -6.46 -10.82
N VAL A 97 8.80 -5.16 -10.72
CA VAL A 97 7.43 -4.65 -10.92
C VAL A 97 6.95 -4.90 -12.35
N SER A 98 7.82 -4.71 -13.34
CA SER A 98 7.50 -4.96 -14.75
C SER A 98 7.17 -6.44 -15.01
N GLU A 99 7.95 -7.35 -14.44
CA GLU A 99 7.68 -8.79 -14.52
C GLU A 99 6.39 -9.18 -13.79
N LEU A 100 6.13 -8.62 -12.62
CA LEU A 100 4.86 -8.85 -11.91
C LEU A 100 3.65 -8.38 -12.72
N HIS A 101 3.72 -7.21 -13.37
CA HIS A 101 2.67 -6.75 -14.27
C HIS A 101 2.49 -7.65 -15.48
N ARG A 102 3.58 -8.19 -16.03
CA ARG A 102 3.52 -9.16 -17.14
C ARG A 102 2.81 -10.44 -16.72
N LEU A 103 3.17 -11.01 -15.56
CA LEU A 103 2.55 -12.21 -15.01
C LEU A 103 1.06 -11.98 -14.69
N LEU A 104 0.73 -10.87 -14.06
CA LEU A 104 -0.66 -10.50 -13.76
C LEU A 104 -1.50 -10.40 -15.03
N SER A 105 -0.94 -9.80 -16.09
CA SER A 105 -1.61 -9.70 -17.39
C SER A 105 -1.85 -11.08 -18.00
N GLN A 106 -0.89 -12.00 -17.88
CA GLN A 106 -1.02 -13.38 -18.33
C GLN A 106 -2.11 -14.13 -17.54
N GLU A 107 -2.14 -14.00 -16.22
CA GLU A 107 -3.18 -14.62 -15.38
C GLU A 107 -4.57 -14.08 -15.72
N GLN A 108 -4.71 -12.77 -15.90
CA GLN A 108 -6.00 -12.17 -16.29
C GLN A 108 -6.47 -12.68 -17.66
N GLN A 109 -5.54 -12.84 -18.63
CA GLN A 109 -5.87 -13.39 -19.93
C GLN A 109 -6.31 -14.85 -19.81
N LEU A 110 -5.58 -15.67 -19.04
CA LEU A 110 -5.92 -17.06 -18.81
C LEU A 110 -7.30 -17.19 -18.14
N ALA A 111 -7.57 -16.42 -17.09
CA ALA A 111 -8.86 -16.41 -16.39
C ALA A 111 -10.02 -16.07 -17.34
N ARG A 112 -9.86 -15.07 -18.22
CA ARG A 112 -10.85 -14.74 -19.25
C ARG A 112 -11.06 -15.89 -20.23
N THR A 113 -9.99 -16.54 -20.69
CA THR A 113 -10.11 -17.67 -21.62
C THR A 113 -10.75 -18.90 -20.97
N GLU A 114 -10.45 -19.17 -19.70
CA GLU A 114 -11.07 -20.25 -18.95
C GLU A 114 -12.56 -19.99 -18.75
N GLN A 115 -12.93 -18.78 -18.33
CA GLN A 115 -14.33 -18.38 -18.18
C GLN A 115 -15.10 -18.52 -19.50
N ALA A 116 -14.52 -18.08 -20.62
CA ALA A 116 -15.14 -18.22 -21.93
C ALA A 116 -15.37 -19.69 -22.30
N LYS A 117 -14.36 -20.56 -22.08
CA LYS A 117 -14.49 -22.01 -22.34
C LYS A 117 -15.54 -22.67 -21.44
N ARG A 118 -15.62 -22.27 -20.16
CA ARG A 118 -16.66 -22.77 -19.24
C ARG A 118 -18.05 -22.43 -19.73
N LEU A 119 -18.28 -21.18 -20.15
CA LEU A 119 -19.56 -20.73 -20.73
C LEU A 119 -19.89 -21.47 -22.02
N GLU A 120 -18.90 -21.70 -22.89
CA GLU A 120 -19.09 -22.46 -24.12
C GLU A 120 -19.50 -23.91 -23.82
N LEU A 121 -18.78 -24.59 -22.92
CA LEU A 121 -19.11 -25.96 -22.48
C LEU A 121 -20.50 -26.04 -21.84
N GLU A 122 -20.86 -25.07 -21.00
CA GLU A 122 -22.18 -25.00 -20.38
C GLU A 122 -23.26 -24.86 -21.46
N SER A 123 -23.07 -23.96 -22.44
CA SER A 123 -24.02 -23.79 -23.55
C SER A 123 -24.17 -25.04 -24.43
N VAL A 124 -23.08 -25.76 -24.70
CA VAL A 124 -23.09 -27.00 -25.46
C VAL A 124 -23.81 -28.10 -24.69
N ASN A 125 -23.56 -28.19 -23.38
CA ASN A 125 -24.22 -29.16 -22.52
C ASN A 125 -25.73 -28.91 -22.42
N THR A 126 -26.15 -27.65 -22.28
CA THR A 126 -27.57 -27.27 -22.32
C THR A 126 -28.24 -27.70 -23.63
N ARG A 127 -27.61 -27.40 -24.78
CA ARG A 127 -28.13 -27.84 -26.09
C ARG A 127 -28.19 -29.37 -26.21
N LEU A 128 -27.21 -30.08 -25.67
CA LEU A 128 -27.20 -31.55 -25.68
C LEU A 128 -28.35 -32.13 -24.82
N ILE A 129 -28.63 -31.51 -23.68
CA ILE A 129 -29.75 -31.90 -22.81
C ILE A 129 -31.08 -31.61 -23.52
N GLU A 130 -31.24 -30.43 -24.13
CA GLU A 130 -32.44 -30.06 -24.88
C GLU A 130 -32.70 -31.04 -26.03
N THR A 131 -31.70 -31.27 -26.89
CA THR A 131 -31.81 -32.21 -28.02
C THR A 131 -32.13 -33.64 -27.57
N ASN A 132 -31.48 -34.14 -26.51
CA ASN A 132 -31.82 -35.45 -25.96
C ASN A 132 -33.24 -35.50 -25.40
N THR A 133 -33.70 -34.43 -24.77
CA THR A 133 -35.07 -34.33 -24.23
C THR A 133 -36.10 -34.34 -25.35
N ASP A 134 -35.85 -33.61 -26.44
CA ASP A 134 -36.71 -33.62 -27.62
C ASP A 134 -36.79 -35.00 -28.27
N VAL A 135 -35.66 -35.70 -28.40
CA VAL A 135 -35.62 -37.08 -28.92
C VAL A 135 -36.37 -38.05 -28.02
N LEU A 136 -36.28 -37.90 -26.69
CA LEU A 136 -37.03 -38.73 -25.74
C LEU A 136 -38.54 -38.46 -25.87
N ASN A 137 -38.94 -37.19 -25.93
CA ASN A 137 -40.34 -36.81 -26.11
C ASN A 137 -40.92 -37.35 -27.42
N GLU A 138 -40.16 -37.32 -28.52
CA GLU A 138 -40.59 -37.86 -29.81
C GLU A 138 -40.76 -39.39 -29.75
N LYS A 139 -39.85 -40.09 -29.07
CA LYS A 139 -39.97 -41.54 -28.83
C LYS A 139 -41.19 -41.87 -27.98
N ASP A 140 -41.45 -41.13 -26.92
CA ASP A 140 -42.61 -41.32 -26.05
C ASP A 140 -43.92 -41.09 -26.82
N ALA A 141 -44.00 -40.03 -27.63
CA ALA A 141 -45.14 -39.78 -28.51
C ALA A 141 -45.36 -40.93 -29.50
N ARG A 142 -44.27 -41.49 -30.06
CA ARG A 142 -44.35 -42.64 -30.97
C ARG A 142 -44.82 -43.91 -30.28
N ILE A 143 -44.37 -44.16 -29.04
CA ILE A 143 -44.81 -45.29 -28.21
C ILE A 143 -46.32 -45.17 -27.95
N GLN A 144 -46.80 -44.00 -27.52
CA GLN A 144 -48.24 -43.78 -27.29
C GLN A 144 -49.07 -43.98 -28.57
N GLU A 145 -48.55 -43.57 -29.74
CA GLU A 145 -49.23 -43.80 -31.01
C GLU A 145 -49.35 -45.30 -31.34
N LEU A 146 -48.27 -46.07 -31.09
CA LEU A 146 -48.25 -47.51 -31.32
C LEU A 146 -49.15 -48.26 -30.34
N GLU A 147 -49.16 -47.89 -29.06
CA GLU A 147 -50.06 -48.44 -28.05
C GLU A 147 -51.53 -48.20 -28.42
N ASN A 148 -51.86 -46.98 -28.87
CA ASN A 148 -53.20 -46.65 -29.35
C ASN A 148 -53.59 -47.48 -30.59
N LYS A 149 -52.66 -47.69 -31.53
CA LYS A 149 -52.91 -48.56 -32.71
C LYS A 149 -53.11 -50.02 -32.30
N LEU A 150 -52.29 -50.53 -31.37
CA LEU A 150 -52.39 -51.88 -30.86
C LEU A 150 -53.71 -52.12 -30.13
N SER A 151 -54.12 -51.19 -29.26
CA SER A 151 -55.41 -51.22 -28.56
C SER A 151 -56.58 -51.22 -29.55
N LYS A 152 -56.53 -50.37 -30.60
CA LYS A 152 -57.53 -50.38 -31.67
C LYS A 152 -57.58 -51.69 -32.44
N GLU A 153 -56.45 -52.33 -32.74
CA GLU A 153 -56.42 -53.64 -33.40
C GLU A 153 -56.90 -54.77 -32.48
N GLN A 154 -56.58 -54.72 -31.18
CA GLN A 154 -57.06 -55.69 -30.18
C GLN A 154 -58.58 -55.61 -29.98
N ASN A 155 -59.12 -54.39 -29.95
CA ASN A 155 -60.55 -54.12 -29.75
C ASN A 155 -61.41 -54.32 -31.00
N LYS A 156 -60.83 -54.74 -32.14
CA LYS A 156 -61.63 -55.14 -33.31
C LYS A 156 -62.36 -56.45 -33.01
N GLY A 157 -63.69 -56.40 -33.07
CA GLY A 157 -64.54 -57.57 -32.96
C GLY A 157 -64.29 -58.60 -34.06
N PHE A 158 -64.62 -59.86 -33.77
CA PHE A 158 -64.40 -61.03 -34.63
C PHE A 158 -64.71 -60.80 -36.12
N TRP A 159 -65.87 -60.21 -36.43
CA TRP A 159 -66.29 -59.95 -37.81
C TRP A 159 -65.45 -58.88 -38.54
N ALA A 160 -64.98 -57.85 -37.83
CA ALA A 160 -64.10 -56.82 -38.41
C ALA A 160 -62.68 -57.34 -38.68
N ARG A 161 -62.32 -58.49 -38.11
CA ARG A 161 -61.03 -59.18 -38.33
C ARG A 161 -61.10 -60.21 -39.47
N ILE A 162 -62.30 -60.75 -39.77
CA ILE A 162 -62.51 -61.74 -40.84
C ILE A 162 -62.81 -61.09 -42.21
N PHE A 163 -63.49 -59.94 -42.24
CA PHE A 163 -63.89 -59.27 -43.50
C PHE A 163 -62.98 -58.09 -43.89
N LYS A 164 -61.70 -58.14 -43.50
CA LYS A 164 -60.72 -57.10 -43.83
C LYS A 164 -59.86 -57.54 -45.02
#